data_AF-A0A7S2BMK0-F1
#
_entry.id   AF-A0A7S2BMK0-F1
#
_cell.length_a   1.000
_cell.length_b   1.000
_cell.length_c   1.000
_cell.angle_alpha   90.00
_cell.angle_beta   90.00
_cell.angle_gamma   90.00
#
_symmetry.space_group_name_H-M   'P 1'
#
loop_
_entity.id
_entity.type
_entity.pdbx_description
1 polymer ?
#
loop_
_entity_poly.entity_id
_entity_poly.type
_entity_poly.pdbx_seq_one_letter_code
_entity_poly.pdbx_strand_id
1 'polypeptide(L)'
;TLDARSGFYPQPPCAYFAAVMRRGYKGGAFPRGIIVTEPDLKHPCIGHLQAAFPGRVSVQSTSVFEDACTVASARHLAISFGTWGPALSRLNANLDNLYVPFGEDGVSADEYGGSLGRMSRHWFRQAVFEEGMPYAQHVYSFPGFRCQWASRNDHFAQ
;
A
#
# COMPACT_ATOMS: atom_id res chain seq x y z
N THR A 1 -22.49 20.08 1.56
CA THR A 1 -22.78 18.85 2.33
C THR A 1 -21.71 17.83 2.01
N LEU A 2 -20.76 17.61 2.92
CA LEU A 2 -19.54 16.84 2.69
C LEU A 2 -19.81 15.33 2.71
N ASP A 3 -19.73 14.73 1.53
CA ASP A 3 -19.13 13.43 1.20
C ASP A 3 -19.53 12.21 2.06
N ALA A 4 -20.82 11.83 1.99
CA ALA A 4 -21.35 10.53 2.42
C ALA A 4 -21.00 9.39 1.43
N ARG A 5 -19.79 9.40 0.88
CA ARG A 5 -19.31 8.28 0.06
C ARG A 5 -18.74 7.24 1.00
N SER A 6 -19.23 6.02 0.92
CA SER A 6 -18.52 4.84 1.40
C SER A 6 -17.64 4.32 0.26
N GLY A 7 -16.64 3.51 0.59
CA GLY A 7 -15.82 2.91 -0.44
C GLY A 7 -14.91 1.80 0.05
N PHE A 8 -14.12 1.31 -0.90
CA PHE A 8 -13.16 0.23 -0.72
C PHE A 8 -11.74 0.81 -0.81
N TYR A 9 -10.74 0.03 -0.42
CA TYR A 9 -9.32 0.39 -0.51
C TYR A 9 -8.92 1.60 0.37
N PRO A 10 -9.08 1.50 1.71
CA PRO A 10 -8.48 2.47 2.61
C PRO A 10 -6.96 2.51 2.45
N GLN A 11 -6.33 3.57 2.93
CA GLN A 11 -4.88 3.56 3.06
C GLN A 11 -4.48 2.58 4.17
N PRO A 12 -3.41 1.79 4.00
CA PRO A 12 -2.88 0.97 5.08
C PRO A 12 -2.46 1.83 6.29
N PRO A 13 -2.44 1.24 7.50
CA PRO A 13 -1.96 1.96 8.69
C PRO A 13 -0.57 2.54 8.46
N CYS A 14 -0.28 3.77 8.90
CA CYS A 14 1.05 4.35 8.69
C CYS A 14 2.19 3.55 9.34
N ALA A 15 1.87 2.76 10.38
CA ALA A 15 2.78 1.80 11.00
C ALA A 15 3.32 0.76 10.01
N TYR A 16 2.56 0.39 8.98
CA TYR A 16 2.98 -0.47 7.88
C TYR A 16 4.20 0.11 7.15
N PHE A 17 4.04 1.30 6.56
CA PHE A 17 5.10 1.97 5.81
C PHE A 17 6.30 2.27 6.70
N ALA A 18 6.06 2.63 7.97
CA ALA A 18 7.13 2.83 8.94
C ALA A 18 7.88 1.53 9.27
N ALA A 19 7.20 0.39 9.35
CA ALA A 19 7.83 -0.91 9.53
C ALA A 19 8.71 -1.28 8.32
N VAL A 20 8.21 -1.09 7.10
CA VAL A 20 8.98 -1.30 5.86
C VAL A 20 10.22 -0.41 5.85
N MET A 21 10.08 0.89 6.11
CA MET A 21 11.22 1.83 6.16
C MET A 21 12.27 1.45 7.22
N ARG A 22 11.87 0.86 8.34
CA ARG A 22 12.79 0.49 9.44
C ARG A 22 13.48 -0.86 9.25
N ARG A 23 12.85 -1.82 8.57
CA ARG A 23 13.27 -3.23 8.60
C ARG A 23 13.29 -3.93 7.25
N GLY A 24 12.75 -3.33 6.20
CA GLY A 24 12.65 -3.99 4.89
C GLY A 24 13.99 -4.15 4.17
N TYR A 25 15.01 -3.34 4.48
CA TYR A 25 16.29 -3.42 3.78
C TYR A 25 17.23 -4.45 4.40
N LYS A 26 17.07 -5.72 4.01
CA LYS A 26 17.86 -6.85 4.55
C LYS A 26 17.75 -6.96 6.09
N GLY A 27 16.54 -6.73 6.63
CA GLY A 27 16.29 -6.67 8.07
C GLY A 27 16.59 -5.32 8.72
N GLY A 28 17.25 -4.39 8.00
CA GLY A 28 17.58 -3.04 8.44
C GLY A 28 16.74 -1.95 7.79
N ALA A 29 17.10 -0.69 8.07
CA ALA A 29 16.36 0.46 7.60
C ALA A 29 16.76 0.88 6.18
N PHE A 30 15.78 1.30 5.37
CA PHE A 30 16.03 1.88 4.05
C PHE A 30 16.68 3.25 4.17
N PRO A 31 17.80 3.55 3.50
CA PRO A 31 18.48 4.84 3.67
C PRO A 31 17.60 6.01 3.22
N ARG A 32 16.82 5.83 2.15
CA ARG A 32 15.87 6.80 1.60
C ARG A 32 14.59 6.11 1.11
N GLY A 33 13.50 6.85 1.07
CA GLY A 33 12.23 6.43 0.50
C GLY A 33 11.52 7.57 -0.22
N ILE A 34 10.70 7.23 -1.22
CA ILE A 34 9.86 8.18 -1.96
C ILE A 34 8.40 7.75 -1.77
N ILE A 35 7.56 8.67 -1.32
CA ILE A 35 6.11 8.50 -1.31
C ILE A 35 5.59 9.03 -2.64
N VAL A 36 5.02 8.14 -3.46
CA VAL A 36 4.31 8.52 -4.68
C VAL A 36 2.82 8.65 -4.34
N THR A 37 2.24 9.81 -4.59
CA THR A 37 0.86 10.14 -4.16
C THR A 37 0.18 11.09 -5.15
N GLU A 38 -1.14 11.19 -5.07
CA GLU A 38 -1.92 12.14 -5.87
C GLU A 38 -1.54 13.61 -5.58
N PRO A 39 -1.76 14.54 -6.54
CA PRO A 39 -1.39 15.96 -6.42
C PRO A 39 -2.00 16.71 -5.23
N ASP A 40 -3.05 16.18 -4.59
CA ASP A 40 -3.68 16.83 -3.44
C ASP A 40 -2.91 16.61 -2.12
N LEU A 41 -1.92 15.72 -2.12
CA LEU A 41 -1.07 15.38 -0.97
C LEU A 41 -1.86 14.98 0.29
N LYS A 42 -3.08 14.44 0.14
CA LYS A 42 -3.94 14.10 1.27
C LYS A 42 -3.67 12.73 1.89
N HIS A 43 -2.66 12.01 1.42
CA HIS A 43 -2.33 10.71 1.99
C HIS A 43 -1.92 10.88 3.47
N PRO A 44 -2.63 10.26 4.43
CA PRO A 44 -2.49 10.56 5.86
C PRO A 44 -1.11 10.23 6.43
N CYS A 45 -0.42 9.27 5.81
CA CYS A 45 0.92 8.88 6.24
C CYS A 45 2.06 9.78 5.81
N ILE A 46 1.84 10.80 4.97
CA ILE A 46 2.93 11.70 4.52
C ILE A 46 3.59 12.38 5.72
N GLY A 47 2.82 13.11 6.53
CA GLY A 47 3.35 13.83 7.68
C GLY A 47 3.97 12.88 8.72
N HIS A 48 3.34 11.73 8.96
CA HIS A 48 3.84 10.71 9.88
C HIS A 48 5.22 10.19 9.45
N LEU A 49 5.38 9.83 8.18
CA LEU A 49 6.63 9.26 7.66
C LEU A 49 7.75 10.30 7.57
N GLN A 50 7.44 11.54 7.17
CA GLN A 50 8.43 12.62 7.15
C GLN A 50 8.94 12.94 8.56
N ALA A 51 8.06 12.97 9.57
CA ALA A 51 8.44 13.18 10.96
C ALA A 51 9.24 12.00 11.53
N ALA A 52 8.86 10.76 11.21
CA ALA A 52 9.54 9.56 11.68
C ALA A 52 10.93 9.34 11.03
N PHE A 53 11.14 9.87 9.83
CA PHE A 53 12.35 9.67 9.02
C PHE A 53 12.85 10.99 8.40
N PRO A 54 13.28 11.98 9.23
CA PRO A 54 13.63 13.31 8.77
C PRO A 54 14.78 13.27 7.76
N GLY A 55 14.60 13.95 6.62
CA GLY A 55 15.58 13.99 5.52
C GLY A 55 15.73 12.68 4.72
N ARG A 56 15.02 11.62 5.09
CA ARG A 56 15.10 10.30 4.41
C ARG A 56 13.89 10.00 3.54
N VAL A 57 12.76 10.65 3.79
CA VAL A 57 11.52 10.47 3.02
C VAL A 57 11.21 11.74 2.24
N SER A 58 11.09 11.61 0.92
CA SER A 58 10.56 12.65 0.04
C SER A 58 9.18 12.27 -0.48
N VAL A 59 8.44 13.27 -0.96
CA VAL A 59 7.11 13.08 -1.55
C VAL A 59 7.18 13.49 -3.02
N GLN A 60 6.60 12.66 -3.87
CA GLN A 60 6.44 12.89 -5.30
C GLN A 60 4.95 12.85 -5.63
N SER A 61 4.48 13.86 -6.33
CA SER A 61 3.11 13.95 -6.82
C SER A 61 3.13 14.61 -8.21
N THR A 62 3.56 13.83 -9.19
CA THR A 62 3.85 14.33 -10.55
C THR A 62 2.77 13.90 -11.53
N SER A 63 3.10 13.69 -12.80
CA SER A 63 2.16 13.10 -13.75
C SER A 63 1.97 11.60 -13.46
N VAL A 64 0.80 11.06 -13.84
CA VAL A 64 0.51 9.62 -13.74
C VAL A 64 1.59 8.78 -14.44
N PHE A 65 2.16 9.26 -15.55
CA PHE A 65 3.22 8.57 -16.28
C PHE A 65 4.54 8.54 -15.51
N GLU A 66 4.99 9.67 -14.96
CA GLU A 66 6.22 9.75 -14.15
C GLU A 66 6.10 8.94 -12.86
N ASP A 67 4.94 8.98 -12.21
CA ASP A 67 4.63 8.17 -11.04
C ASP A 67 4.62 6.68 -11.39
N ALA A 68 4.05 6.30 -12.54
CA ALA A 68 4.11 4.92 -13.03
C ALA A 68 5.55 4.46 -13.27
N CYS A 69 6.37 5.27 -13.94
CA CYS A 69 7.79 4.97 -14.19
C CYS A 69 8.57 4.82 -12.88
N THR A 70 8.29 5.67 -11.89
CA THR A 70 8.93 5.62 -10.56
C THR A 70 8.63 4.29 -9.88
N VAL A 71 7.37 3.87 -9.88
CA VAL A 71 6.95 2.59 -9.29
C VAL A 71 7.46 1.39 -10.08
N ALA A 72 7.41 1.44 -11.42
CA ALA A 72 7.81 0.36 -12.32
C ALA A 72 9.33 0.18 -12.47
N SER A 73 10.13 1.09 -11.92
CA SER A 73 11.60 0.99 -11.88
C SER A 73 12.16 0.77 -10.47
N ALA A 74 11.31 0.74 -9.44
CA ALA A 74 11.73 0.58 -8.06
C ALA A 74 12.24 -0.85 -7.78
N ARG A 75 13.37 -0.98 -7.09
CA ARG A 75 13.87 -2.29 -6.63
C ARG A 75 13.16 -2.81 -5.37
N HIS A 76 12.59 -1.89 -4.59
CA HIS A 76 11.87 -2.19 -3.37
C HIS A 76 10.59 -1.38 -3.38
N LEU A 77 9.44 -2.04 -3.33
CA LEU A 77 8.14 -1.40 -3.51
C LEU A 77 7.19 -1.78 -2.38
N ALA A 78 6.72 -0.79 -1.63
CA ALA A 78 5.59 -0.95 -0.71
C ALA A 78 4.32 -0.44 -1.38
N ILE A 79 3.31 -1.28 -1.49
CA ILE A 79 2.03 -0.93 -2.14
C ILE A 79 0.94 -0.60 -1.11
N SER A 80 -0.13 0.04 -1.58
CA SER A 80 -1.38 0.25 -0.82
C SER A 80 -2.44 -0.79 -1.22
N PHE A 81 -3.63 -0.76 -0.64
CA PHE A 81 -4.74 -1.65 -0.96
C PHE A 81 -5.39 -1.40 -2.33
N GLY A 82 -4.87 -0.48 -3.15
CA GLY A 82 -5.39 -0.13 -4.49
C GLY A 82 -4.76 -0.89 -5.66
N THR A 83 -5.42 -0.90 -6.82
CA THR A 83 -5.05 -1.69 -8.02
C THR A 83 -3.71 -1.31 -8.64
N TRP A 84 -3.31 -0.06 -8.49
CA TRP A 84 -2.14 0.52 -9.12
C TRP A 84 -0.83 -0.19 -8.72
N GLY A 85 -0.67 -0.46 -7.41
CA GLY A 85 0.54 -1.08 -6.86
C GLY A 85 0.79 -2.48 -7.43
N PRO A 86 -0.16 -3.43 -7.29
CA PRO A 86 -0.02 -4.76 -7.87
C PRO A 86 0.18 -4.76 -9.37
N ALA A 87 -0.56 -3.94 -10.12
CA ALA A 87 -0.43 -3.87 -11.57
C ALA A 87 1.00 -3.46 -11.99
N LEU A 88 1.54 -2.40 -11.40
CA LEU A 88 2.89 -1.93 -11.73
C LEU A 88 3.99 -2.83 -11.19
N SER A 89 3.78 -3.51 -10.06
CA SER A 89 4.74 -4.50 -9.55
C SER A 89 4.95 -5.65 -10.53
N ARG A 90 3.91 -6.04 -11.29
CA ARG A 90 3.99 -7.08 -12.33
C ARG A 90 4.69 -6.61 -13.60
N LEU A 91 4.74 -5.31 -13.86
CA LEU A 91 5.45 -4.71 -14.98
C LEU A 91 6.91 -4.35 -14.64
N ASN A 92 7.31 -4.46 -13.38
CA ASN A 92 8.61 -4.06 -12.89
C ASN A 92 9.62 -5.21 -12.98
N ALA A 93 10.46 -5.19 -14.03
CA ALA A 93 11.52 -6.18 -14.24
C ALA A 93 12.71 -6.06 -13.28
N ASN A 94 12.78 -4.97 -12.50
CA ASN A 94 13.88 -4.70 -11.57
C ASN A 94 13.49 -4.91 -10.10
N LEU A 95 12.27 -5.37 -9.84
CA LEU A 95 11.77 -5.51 -8.48
C LEU A 95 12.49 -6.66 -7.77
N ASP A 96 13.08 -6.37 -6.61
CA ASP A 96 13.69 -7.39 -5.74
C ASP A 96 12.74 -7.77 -4.60
N ASN A 97 12.04 -6.79 -4.03
CA ASN A 97 11.17 -6.98 -2.87
C ASN A 97 9.86 -6.20 -3.02
N LEU A 98 8.74 -6.90 -2.92
CA LEU A 98 7.40 -6.33 -2.83
C LEU A 98 6.90 -6.44 -1.38
N TYR A 99 6.50 -5.32 -0.79
CA TYR A 99 5.85 -5.28 0.52
C TYR A 99 4.36 -5.06 0.30
N VAL A 100 3.54 -5.94 0.87
CA VAL A 100 2.10 -6.00 0.65
C VAL A 100 1.38 -5.85 1.98
N PRO A 101 0.56 -4.80 2.18
CA PRO A 101 -0.33 -4.73 3.33
C PRO A 101 -1.42 -5.78 3.13
N PHE A 102 -1.81 -6.54 4.14
CA PHE A 102 -2.80 -7.59 3.98
C PHE A 102 -3.79 -7.54 5.14
N GLY A 103 -5.03 -7.85 4.83
CA GLY A 103 -6.13 -7.78 5.78
C GLY A 103 -7.02 -9.00 5.62
N GLU A 104 -6.44 -10.20 5.52
CA GLU A 104 -7.20 -11.44 5.74
C GLU A 104 -6.42 -12.23 6.80
N ASP A 105 -6.81 -12.11 8.07
CA ASP A 105 -6.16 -12.76 9.22
C ASP A 105 -7.02 -13.88 9.84
N GLY A 106 -7.75 -14.63 9.00
CA GLY A 106 -8.39 -15.89 9.40
C GLY A 106 -9.73 -15.76 10.13
N VAL A 107 -10.20 -14.55 10.43
CA VAL A 107 -11.62 -14.25 10.62
C VAL A 107 -12.30 -14.34 9.25
N SER A 108 -13.53 -14.88 9.18
CA SER A 108 -14.11 -15.39 7.93
C SER A 108 -14.03 -14.36 6.79
N ALA A 109 -14.02 -14.82 5.54
CA ALA A 109 -14.13 -13.94 4.36
C ALA A 109 -15.36 -13.01 4.38
N ASP A 110 -16.24 -13.18 5.37
CA ASP A 110 -17.47 -12.45 5.63
C ASP A 110 -17.31 -11.37 6.74
N GLU A 111 -16.29 -11.45 7.60
CA GLU A 111 -16.09 -10.56 8.77
C GLU A 111 -15.31 -9.28 8.46
N TYR A 112 -14.46 -9.31 7.43
CA TYR A 112 -14.19 -8.09 6.68
C TYR A 112 -15.50 -7.77 5.95
N GLY A 113 -16.35 -6.93 6.54
CA GLY A 113 -17.73 -6.60 6.11
C GLY A 113 -17.90 -6.06 4.68
N GLY A 114 -16.84 -6.09 3.90
CA GLY A 114 -16.89 -6.32 2.47
C GLY A 114 -16.12 -7.58 2.19
N SER A 115 -16.81 -8.72 2.12
CA SER A 115 -16.55 -9.60 0.99
C SER A 115 -16.38 -8.64 -0.18
N LEU A 116 -15.21 -8.55 -0.79
CA LEU A 116 -15.07 -7.83 -2.05
C LEU A 116 -15.85 -8.61 -3.14
N GLY A 117 -17.02 -9.20 -2.83
CA GLY A 117 -17.82 -10.12 -3.60
C GLY A 117 -16.98 -11.16 -4.35
N ARG A 118 -17.48 -11.55 -5.51
CA ARG A 118 -16.73 -12.28 -6.53
C ARG A 118 -15.50 -11.52 -7.07
N MET A 119 -15.33 -10.22 -6.76
CA MET A 119 -14.17 -9.41 -7.18
C MET A 119 -12.94 -9.55 -6.25
N SER A 120 -13.12 -10.03 -5.01
CA SER A 120 -12.07 -10.38 -4.01
C SER A 120 -11.06 -11.39 -4.55
N ARG A 121 -11.48 -12.20 -5.51
CA ARG A 121 -10.70 -13.31 -6.04
C ARG A 121 -9.58 -12.88 -6.99
N HIS A 122 -9.48 -11.61 -7.41
CA HIS A 122 -8.89 -11.34 -8.74
C HIS A 122 -7.68 -10.41 -8.87
N TRP A 123 -7.10 -9.78 -7.83
CA TRP A 123 -5.81 -9.08 -8.07
C TRP A 123 -4.97 -8.81 -6.82
N PHE A 124 -5.56 -8.34 -5.72
CA PHE A 124 -4.79 -8.13 -4.49
C PHE A 124 -4.35 -9.46 -3.87
N ARG A 125 -5.29 -10.41 -3.88
CA ARG A 125 -5.01 -11.82 -3.63
C ARG A 125 -3.92 -12.35 -4.57
N GLN A 126 -3.92 -11.97 -5.85
CA GLN A 126 -2.89 -12.42 -6.81
C GLN A 126 -1.52 -11.74 -6.63
N ALA A 127 -1.44 -10.65 -5.85
CA ALA A 127 -0.16 -10.20 -5.35
C ALA A 127 0.38 -11.27 -4.40
N VAL A 128 -0.39 -11.61 -3.35
CA VAL A 128 0.05 -12.53 -2.29
C VAL A 128 0.15 -14.00 -2.72
N PHE A 129 -0.86 -14.53 -3.40
CA PHE A 129 -0.91 -15.91 -3.87
C PHE A 129 -0.06 -16.03 -5.13
N GLU A 130 1.18 -16.42 -4.90
CA GLU A 130 2.29 -16.54 -5.84
C GLU A 130 1.91 -17.20 -7.18
N GLU A 131 1.90 -16.41 -8.25
CA GLU A 131 1.97 -16.90 -9.63
C GLU A 131 3.43 -16.97 -10.13
N GLY A 132 4.37 -17.37 -9.25
CA GLY A 132 5.79 -17.53 -9.62
C GLY A 132 6.52 -16.23 -9.94
N MET A 133 6.28 -15.16 -9.17
CA MET A 133 6.94 -13.87 -9.40
C MET A 133 8.46 -13.94 -9.11
N PRO A 134 9.31 -13.26 -9.89
CA PRO A 134 10.77 -13.33 -9.78
C PRO A 134 11.35 -12.50 -8.62
N TYR A 135 10.54 -12.15 -7.62
CA TYR A 135 10.91 -11.27 -6.50
C TYR A 135 10.35 -11.76 -5.17
N ALA A 136 10.99 -11.34 -4.07
CA ALA A 136 10.54 -11.69 -2.73
C ALA A 136 9.29 -10.89 -2.33
N GLN A 137 8.31 -11.55 -1.75
CA GLN A 137 7.09 -10.92 -1.24
C GLN A 137 7.08 -10.90 0.29
N HIS A 138 6.73 -9.76 0.86
CA HIS A 138 6.69 -9.53 2.31
C HIS A 138 5.30 -9.06 2.71
N VAL A 139 4.54 -9.92 3.36
CA VAL A 139 3.13 -9.69 3.69
C VAL A 139 3.00 -9.16 5.12
N TYR A 140 2.24 -8.08 5.30
CA TYR A 140 2.01 -7.43 6.60
C TYR A 140 0.53 -7.49 6.94
N SER A 141 0.15 -8.32 7.92
CA SER A 141 -1.23 -8.40 8.39
C SER A 141 -1.55 -7.35 9.46
N PHE A 142 -2.77 -6.80 9.43
CA PHE A 142 -3.28 -5.88 10.45
C PHE A 142 -4.57 -6.42 11.06
N PRO A 143 -4.48 -7.12 12.21
CA PRO A 143 -5.65 -7.72 12.81
C PRO A 143 -6.73 -6.69 13.17
N GLY A 144 -7.96 -6.96 12.75
CA GLY A 144 -9.11 -6.09 12.98
C GLY A 144 -9.12 -4.78 12.16
N PHE A 145 -8.19 -4.58 11.22
CA PHE A 145 -8.19 -3.43 10.33
C PHE A 145 -9.38 -3.50 9.37
N ARG A 146 -10.09 -2.39 9.14
CA ARG A 146 -11.30 -2.40 8.29
C ARG A 146 -10.98 -1.93 6.88
N CYS A 147 -11.06 -2.83 5.90
CA CYS A 147 -10.87 -2.51 4.47
C CYS A 147 -12.04 -1.71 3.84
N GLN A 148 -12.98 -1.25 4.65
CA GLN A 148 -14.12 -0.43 4.26
C GLN A 148 -14.15 0.84 5.09
N TRP A 149 -14.64 1.91 4.48
CA TRP A 149 -14.82 3.20 5.12
C TRP A 149 -16.24 3.72 4.83
N ALA A 150 -16.87 4.34 5.83
CA ALA A 150 -18.25 4.83 5.73
C ALA A 150 -18.32 6.28 5.23
N SER A 151 -17.24 7.04 5.40
CA SER A 151 -17.08 8.41 4.91
C SER A 151 -15.69 8.67 4.37
N ARG A 152 -15.54 9.70 3.53
CA ARG A 152 -14.21 10.12 3.04
C ARG A 152 -13.25 10.54 4.17
N ASN A 153 -13.77 10.95 5.32
CA ASN A 153 -12.92 11.23 6.48
C ASN A 153 -12.39 9.93 7.10
N ASP A 154 -13.22 8.89 7.17
CA ASP A 154 -12.80 7.55 7.64
C ASP A 154 -11.76 6.92 6.69
N HIS A 155 -11.76 7.32 5.41
CA HIS A 155 -10.76 6.89 4.43
C HIS A 155 -9.34 7.36 4.80
N PHE A 156 -9.22 8.52 5.45
CA PHE A 156 -7.95 9.13 5.83
C PHE A 156 -7.61 9.01 7.32
N ALA A 157 -8.55 8.61 8.18
CA ALA A 157 -8.40 8.61 9.63
C ALA A 157 -7.93 7.26 10.23
N GLN A 158 -7.68 6.24 9.41
CA GLN A 158 -7.30 4.89 9.85
C GLN A 158 -5.79 4.68 10.01
#